data_AF-A8UI96-F1
#
_entry.id   AF-A8UI96-F1
#
_cell.length_a   1.000
_cell.length_b   1.000
_cell.length_c   1.000
_cell.angle_alpha   90.00
_cell.angle_beta   90.00
_cell.angle_gamma   90.00
#
_symmetry.space_group_name_H-M   'P 1'
#
loop_
_entity.id
_entity.type
_entity.pdbx_description
1 polymer ?
#
loop_
_entity_poly.entity_id
_entity_poly.type
_entity_poly.pdbx_seq_one_letter_code
_entity_poly.pdbx_strand_id
1 'polypeptide(L)' 'MMRYLVYTLVLVFVLSFNSCANRVVVKQPAKVTVVKKLPRQYKVVQLRGKRYYFFNGKHHRKTRKGFVVVRV' A
#
# COMPACT_ATOMS: atom_id res chain seq x y z
N MET A 1 -39.79 16.58 -27.24
CA MET A 1 -38.33 16.79 -27.15
C MET A 1 -37.87 17.01 -25.71
N MET A 2 -38.38 18.01 -24.97
CA MET A 2 -37.90 18.35 -23.61
C MET A 2 -38.06 17.24 -22.55
N ARG A 3 -39.13 16.42 -22.62
CA ARG A 3 -39.33 15.29 -21.69
C ARG A 3 -38.18 14.28 -21.71
N TYR A 4 -37.64 13.98 -22.89
CA TYR A 4 -36.51 13.04 -23.05
C TYR A 4 -35.19 13.63 -22.54
N LEU A 5 -34.98 14.95 -22.68
CA LEU A 5 -33.83 15.65 -22.12
C LEU A 5 -33.81 15.62 -20.58
N VAL A 6 -34.98 15.70 -19.94
CA VAL A 6 -35.08 15.59 -18.49
C VAL A 6 -34.73 14.17 -18.02
N TYR A 7 -35.22 13.14 -18.73
CA TYR A 7 -34.90 11.75 -18.39
C TYR A 7 -33.41 11.41 -18.54
N THR A 8 -32.75 11.92 -19.58
CA THR A 8 -31.31 11.70 -19.75
C THR A 8 -30.49 12.40 -18.68
N LEU A 9 -30.89 13.60 -18.26
CA LEU A 9 -30.25 14.34 -17.16
C LEU A 9 -30.35 13.59 -15.82
N VAL A 10 -31.53 13.06 -15.50
CA VAL A 10 -31.76 12.28 -14.27
C VAL A 10 -30.93 10.98 -14.29
N LEU A 11 -30.88 10.28 -15.44
CA LEU A 11 -30.11 9.06 -15.60
C LEU A 11 -28.60 9.29 -15.34
N VAL A 12 -28.04 10.35 -15.92
CA VAL A 12 -26.62 10.73 -15.75
C VAL A 12 -26.33 11.11 -14.29
N PHE A 13 -27.28 11.79 -13.64
CA PHE A 13 -27.12 12.18 -12.24
C PHE A 13 -27.07 10.95 -11.32
N VAL A 14 -27.94 9.95 -11.51
CA VAL A 14 -27.95 8.71 -10.73
C VAL A 14 -26.69 7.88 -10.91
N LEU A 15 -26.15 7.82 -12.14
CA LEU A 15 -24.90 7.10 -12.42
C LEU A 15 -23.67 7.73 -11.73
N SER A 16 -23.70 9.04 -11.47
CA SER A 16 -22.58 9.78 -10.90
C SER A 16 -22.36 9.52 -9.39
N PHE A 17 -23.35 9.00 -8.66
CA PHE A 17 -23.24 8.73 -7.21
C PHE A 17 -22.62 7.37 -6.86
N ASN A 18 -22.33 6.50 -7.84
CA ASN A 18 -21.79 5.17 -7.58
C ASN A 18 -20.26 5.11 -7.41
N SER A 19 -19.56 6.25 -7.40
CA SER A 19 -18.11 6.27 -7.21
C SER A 19 -17.72 6.14 -5.73
N CYS A 20 -17.95 4.96 -5.15
CA CYS A 20 -17.40 4.59 -3.85
C CYS A 20 -15.96 4.09 -4.01
N ALA A 21 -15.03 4.99 -4.31
CA ALA A 21 -13.61 4.68 -4.29
C ALA A 21 -13.16 4.46 -2.82
N ASN A 22 -12.92 3.21 -2.45
CA ASN A 22 -12.53 2.87 -1.08
C ASN A 22 -11.11 3.36 -0.79
N ARG A 23 -10.97 4.36 0.09
CA ARG A 23 -9.66 4.93 0.44
C ARG A 23 -8.94 4.03 1.44
N VAL A 24 -7.95 3.28 0.98
CA VAL A 24 -7.07 2.49 1.86
C VAL A 24 -6.13 3.43 2.61
N VAL A 25 -6.46 3.74 3.87
CA VAL A 25 -5.57 4.49 4.77
C VAL A 25 -4.57 3.51 5.39
N VAL A 26 -3.35 3.47 4.85
CA VAL A 26 -2.25 2.70 5.45
C VAL A 26 -1.81 3.41 6.73
N LYS A 27 -2.07 2.81 7.89
CA LYS A 27 -1.56 3.31 9.18
C LYS A 27 -0.03 3.35 9.15
N GLN A 28 0.54 4.52 9.41
CA GLN A 28 1.98 4.69 9.53
C GLN A 28 2.44 4.09 10.87
N PRO A 29 3.49 3.26 10.89
CA PRO A 29 4.00 2.69 12.13
C PRO A 29 4.58 3.78 13.04
N ALA A 30 4.11 3.84 14.29
CA ALA A 30 4.49 4.86 15.27
C ALA A 30 5.98 4.80 15.67
N LYS A 31 6.63 3.64 15.52
CA LYS A 31 8.05 3.46 15.81
C LYS A 31 8.66 2.48 14.81
N VAL A 32 9.67 2.95 14.09
CA VAL A 32 10.37 2.17 13.08
C VAL A 32 11.82 2.00 13.51
N THR A 33 12.24 0.77 13.77
CA THR A 33 13.66 0.49 14.06
C THR A 33 14.43 0.48 12.75
N VAL A 34 15.28 1.49 12.56
CA VAL A 34 16.17 1.59 11.41
C VAL A 34 17.51 0.95 11.74
N VAL A 35 17.84 -0.12 11.02
CA VAL A 35 19.13 -0.81 11.09
C VAL A 35 20.02 -0.25 9.96
N LYS A 36 21.13 0.41 10.32
CA LYS A 36 22.03 1.04 9.33
C LYS A 36 22.77 0.02 8.46
N LYS A 37 23.20 -1.10 9.04
CA LYS A 37 23.98 -2.14 8.36
C LYS A 37 23.47 -3.51 8.80
N LEU A 38 23.11 -4.35 7.84
CA LEU A 38 22.79 -5.75 8.12
C LEU A 38 24.10 -6.55 8.28
N PRO A 39 24.15 -7.51 9.22
CA PRO A 39 25.25 -8.47 9.31
C PRO A 39 25.36 -9.33 8.06
N ARG A 40 26.56 -9.85 7.75
CA ARG A 40 26.84 -10.57 6.49
C ARG A 40 25.99 -11.84 6.29
N GLN A 41 25.47 -12.44 7.35
CA GLN A 41 24.71 -13.70 7.34
C GLN A 41 23.20 -13.53 7.08
N TYR A 42 22.78 -12.54 6.30
CA TYR A 42 21.37 -12.38 5.96
C TYR A 42 20.92 -13.34 4.86
N LYS A 43 19.65 -13.74 4.88
CA LYS A 43 19.01 -14.47 3.77
C LYS A 43 18.14 -13.51 2.98
N VAL A 44 18.17 -13.59 1.65
CA VAL A 44 17.26 -12.84 0.79
C VAL A 44 16.03 -13.69 0.54
N VAL A 45 14.84 -13.13 0.79
CA VAL A 45 13.56 -13.81 0.62
C VAL A 45 12.67 -12.96 -0.28
N GLN A 46 11.98 -13.57 -1.25
CA GLN A 46 10.94 -12.89 -2.01
C GLN A 46 9.57 -13.29 -1.49
N LEU A 47 8.75 -12.30 -1.13
CA LEU A 47 7.38 -12.49 -0.66
C LEU A 47 6.48 -11.58 -1.51
N ARG A 48 5.54 -12.19 -2.26
CA ARG A 48 4.59 -11.48 -3.14
C ARG A 48 5.28 -10.51 -4.11
N GLY A 49 6.38 -10.96 -4.75
CA GLY A 49 7.16 -10.15 -5.70
C GLY A 49 8.04 -9.05 -5.07
N LYS A 50 8.06 -8.93 -3.74
CA LYS A 50 8.91 -7.94 -3.04
C LYS A 50 10.09 -8.64 -2.36
N ARG A 51 11.27 -8.04 -2.48
CA ARG A 51 12.51 -8.53 -1.86
C ARG A 51 12.61 -8.07 -0.40
N TYR A 52 12.78 -9.03 0.50
CA TYR A 52 13.03 -8.83 1.92
C TYR A 52 14.37 -9.47 2.32
N TYR A 53 14.96 -8.94 3.38
CA TYR A 53 16.21 -9.41 3.96
C TYR A 53 15.91 -9.99 5.34
N PHE A 54 16.01 -11.31 5.48
CA PHE A 54 15.74 -12.00 6.71
C PHE A 54 17.02 -12.13 7.54
N PHE A 55 16.95 -11.65 8.78
CA PHE A 55 18.07 -11.70 9.71
C PHE A 55 17.52 -11.73 11.14
N ASN A 56 18.11 -12.55 12.01
CA ASN A 56 17.73 -12.66 13.43
C ASN A 56 16.21 -12.86 13.66
N GLY A 57 15.58 -13.74 12.88
CA GLY A 57 14.14 -14.02 12.98
C GLY A 57 13.22 -12.91 12.43
N LYS A 58 13.76 -11.83 11.87
CA LYS A 58 13.01 -10.65 11.45
C LYS A 58 13.18 -10.35 9.95
N HIS A 59 12.11 -9.89 9.33
CA HIS A 59 12.13 -9.42 7.94
C HIS A 59 12.52 -7.94 7.90
N HIS A 60 13.46 -7.61 7.02
CA HIS A 60 13.94 -6.26 6.84
C HIS A 60 13.69 -5.81 5.40
N ARG A 61 13.23 -4.56 5.25
CA ARG A 61 13.05 -3.91 3.95
C ARG A 61 14.09 -2.82 3.77
N LYS A 62 14.76 -2.80 2.63
CA LYS A 62 15.72 -1.75 2.27
C LYS A 62 14.98 -0.43 2.01
N THR A 63 15.53 0.66 2.55
CA THR A 63 15.08 2.05 2.39
C THR A 63 16.29 2.94 2.07
N ARG A 64 16.06 4.22 1.74
CA ARG A 64 17.15 5.18 1.47
C ARG A 64 18.11 5.37 2.65
N LYS A 65 17.61 5.25 3.89
CA LYS A 65 18.38 5.51 5.12
C LYS A 65 18.94 4.24 5.79
N GLY A 66 18.71 3.06 5.21
CA GLY A 66 19.10 1.77 5.80
C GLY A 66 18.00 0.72 5.66
N PHE A 67 17.85 -0.13 6.66
CA PHE A 67 16.88 -1.23 6.66
C PHE A 67 15.85 -1.04 7.76
N VAL A 68 14.59 -1.30 7.42
CA VAL A 68 13.46 -1.20 8.35
C VAL A 68 12.95 -2.59 8.65
N VAL A 69 12.74 -2.89 9.94
CA VAL A 69 12.06 -4.13 10.35
C VAL A 69 10.59 -4.05 9.93
N VAL A 70 10.13 -5.06 9.22
CA VAL A 70 8.75 -5.19 8.76
C VAL A 70 8.17 -6.49 9.30
N ARG A 71 6.92 -6.44 9.75
CA ARG A 71 6.12 -7.65 9.97
C ARG A 71 5.48 -8.00 8.62
N VAL A 72 5.96 -9.07 8.00
CA VAL A 72 5.39 -9.62 6.76
C VAL A 72 4.34 -10.65 7.11
#